data_AF-A0A3B8MAA0-F1
#
_entry.id   AF-A0A3B8MAA0-F1
#
_cell.length_a   1.000
_cell.length_b   1.000
_cell.length_c   1.000
_cell.angle_alpha   90.00
_cell.angle_beta   90.00
_cell.angle_gamma   90.00
#
_symmetry.space_group_name_H-M   'P 1'
#
loop_
_entity.id
_entity.type
_entity.pdbx_description
1 polymer ?
#
loop_
_entity_poly.entity_id
_entity_poly.type
_entity_poly.pdbx_seq_one_letter_code
_entity_poly.pdbx_strand_id
1 'polypeptide(L)'
;LSGSRFYAYQNGRMRCGLINCQYQLADVNPGDGGLCVVPGSHKTNFCIPREIAIGEEDQEIVYHVPMKAGDLVIFSENTTHGTLPWTADNERRSLFYRYTPMYLHYTGGEYETSHPDWVSELTEAQQAVLQPPYVYNRPLVEDDGETVVQPRREGE
;
A
#
# COMPACT_ATOMS: atom_id res chain seq x y z
N LEU A 1 -7.74 5.86 -15.92
CA LEU A 1 -6.76 5.58 -14.83
C LEU A 1 -7.36 4.48 -13.94
N SER A 2 -6.56 3.47 -13.59
CA SER A 2 -7.01 2.40 -12.66
C SER A 2 -7.45 3.02 -11.33
N GLY A 3 -8.55 2.54 -10.74
CA GLY A 3 -9.03 3.03 -9.44
C GLY A 3 -8.02 2.84 -8.30
N SER A 4 -7.04 1.95 -8.44
CA SER A 4 -5.94 1.77 -7.47
C SER A 4 -4.77 2.74 -7.67
N ARG A 5 -4.65 3.34 -8.87
CA ARG A 5 -3.55 4.23 -9.28
C ARG A 5 -4.10 5.61 -9.59
N PHE A 6 -4.64 6.26 -8.56
CA PHE A 6 -5.05 7.66 -8.62
C PHE A 6 -4.40 8.45 -7.50
N TYR A 7 -4.22 9.74 -7.78
CA TYR A 7 -3.85 10.76 -6.81
C TYR A 7 -4.73 11.99 -7.07
N ALA A 8 -5.28 12.56 -6.01
CA ALA A 8 -5.96 13.84 -6.07
C ALA A 8 -5.63 14.64 -4.81
N TYR A 9 -5.44 15.95 -4.97
CA TYR A 9 -5.31 16.87 -3.85
C TYR A 9 -6.36 17.96 -3.99
N GLN A 10 -7.32 17.98 -3.07
CA GLN A 10 -8.44 18.92 -3.07
C GLN A 10 -8.75 19.32 -1.64
N ASN A 11 -8.99 20.61 -1.39
CA ASN A 11 -9.39 21.15 -0.09
C ASN A 11 -8.46 20.76 1.07
N GLY A 12 -7.14 20.83 0.85
CA GLY A 12 -6.15 20.50 1.88
C GLY A 12 -5.98 19.01 2.16
N ARG A 13 -6.64 18.13 1.40
CA ARG A 13 -6.60 16.67 1.61
C ARG A 13 -6.08 15.95 0.38
N MET A 14 -5.10 15.09 0.60
CA MET A 14 -4.67 14.10 -0.38
C MET A 14 -5.64 12.90 -0.37
N ARG A 15 -5.98 12.41 -1.55
CA ARG A 15 -6.69 11.15 -1.77
C ARG A 15 -5.89 10.29 -2.72
N CYS A 16 -5.80 9.00 -2.43
CA CYS A 16 -5.18 8.01 -3.30
C CYS A 16 -5.96 6.70 -3.25
N GLY A 17 -5.73 5.85 -4.27
CA GLY A 17 -6.51 4.62 -4.45
C GLY A 17 -5.94 3.40 -3.76
N LEU A 18 -4.64 3.37 -3.50
CA LEU A 18 -3.99 2.28 -2.78
C LEU A 18 -2.74 2.83 -2.11
N ILE A 19 -2.52 2.46 -0.85
CA ILE A 19 -1.23 2.61 -0.18
C ILE A 19 -0.60 1.25 0.08
N ASN A 20 0.72 1.21 -0.06
CA ASN A 20 1.56 0.10 0.35
C ASN A 20 2.19 0.44 1.69
N CYS A 21 2.06 -0.49 2.64
CA CYS A 21 2.73 -0.48 3.92
C CYS A 21 3.70 -1.67 3.92
N GLN A 22 4.98 -1.40 3.70
CA GLN A 22 6.02 -2.42 3.64
C GLN A 22 6.88 -2.37 4.91
N TYR A 23 6.82 -3.45 5.69
CA TYR A 23 7.68 -3.64 6.87
C TYR A 23 8.89 -4.50 6.51
N GLN A 24 10.06 -4.10 6.97
CA GLN A 24 11.27 -4.92 6.80
C GLN A 24 11.49 -5.83 8.00
N LEU A 25 11.73 -7.11 7.72
CA LEU A 25 12.09 -8.12 8.72
C LEU A 25 13.60 -8.41 8.73
N ALA A 26 14.35 -7.80 7.83
CA ALA A 26 15.80 -7.86 7.76
C ALA A 26 16.33 -6.48 7.34
N ASP A 27 17.56 -6.19 7.75
CA ASP A 27 18.26 -4.97 7.35
C ASP A 27 18.40 -4.89 5.82
N VAL A 28 18.20 -3.69 5.30
CA VAL A 28 18.46 -3.26 3.93
C VAL A 28 19.37 -2.04 4.00
N ASN A 29 20.67 -2.27 3.85
CA ASN A 29 21.67 -1.22 3.90
C ASN A 29 21.79 -0.53 2.54
N PRO A 30 22.35 0.69 2.49
CA PRO A 30 22.68 1.34 1.22
C PRO A 30 23.54 0.43 0.33
N GLY A 31 23.06 0.10 -0.86
CA GLY A 31 23.76 -0.75 -1.83
C GLY A 31 23.30 -2.20 -1.90
N ASP A 32 22.54 -2.69 -0.91
CA ASP A 32 22.05 -4.08 -0.86
C ASP A 32 20.99 -4.38 -1.94
N GLY A 33 20.42 -3.34 -2.55
CA GLY A 33 19.23 -3.42 -3.40
C GLY A 33 17.95 -3.42 -2.57
N GLY A 34 16.81 -3.75 -3.18
CA GLY A 34 15.52 -3.64 -2.48
C GLY A 34 14.60 -2.58 -3.06
N LEU A 35 13.68 -2.08 -2.23
CA LEU A 35 12.70 -1.10 -2.66
C LEU A 35 13.39 0.16 -3.19
N CYS A 36 13.01 0.59 -4.38
CA CYS A 36 13.33 1.89 -4.90
C CYS A 36 12.08 2.63 -5.37
N VAL A 37 12.15 3.95 -5.36
CA VAL A 37 11.05 4.84 -5.75
C VAL A 37 11.58 6.00 -6.56
N VAL A 38 10.74 6.61 -7.40
CA VAL A 38 10.99 7.96 -7.93
C VAL A 38 10.18 8.94 -7.07
N PRO A 39 10.81 9.72 -6.17
CA PRO A 39 10.08 10.62 -5.27
C PRO A 39 9.21 11.62 -6.04
N GLY A 40 7.99 11.85 -5.56
CA GLY A 40 7.04 12.81 -6.19
C GLY A 40 6.32 12.29 -7.45
N SER A 41 6.74 11.16 -8.03
CA SER A 41 6.14 10.58 -9.23
C SER A 41 4.65 10.25 -9.09
N HIS A 42 4.11 10.07 -7.88
CA HIS A 42 2.68 9.89 -7.65
C HIS A 42 1.79 11.06 -8.14
N LYS A 43 2.38 12.21 -8.50
CA LYS A 43 1.70 13.37 -9.09
C LYS A 43 1.81 13.44 -10.62
N THR A 44 2.54 12.51 -11.24
CA THR A 44 2.75 12.50 -12.69
C THR A 44 1.47 12.13 -13.43
N ASN A 45 1.30 12.72 -14.62
CA ASN A 45 0.29 12.29 -15.59
C ASN A 45 0.90 11.47 -16.74
N PHE A 46 2.22 11.28 -16.74
CA PHE A 46 2.97 10.56 -17.77
C PHE A 46 3.58 9.29 -17.19
N CYS A 47 3.62 8.24 -17.99
CA CYS A 47 4.36 7.02 -17.63
C CYS A 47 5.85 7.35 -17.51
N ILE A 48 6.54 6.66 -16.61
CA ILE A 48 8.00 6.70 -16.59
C ILE A 48 8.54 6.18 -17.94
N PRO A 49 9.52 6.86 -18.57
CA PRO A 49 10.21 6.34 -19.74
C PRO A 49 10.77 4.93 -19.49
N ARG A 50 10.77 4.08 -20.51
CA ARG A 50 11.14 2.67 -20.36
C ARG A 50 12.58 2.53 -19.90
N GLU A 51 13.46 3.34 -20.47
CA GLU A 51 14.91 3.36 -20.25
C GLU A 51 15.21 3.63 -18.77
N ILE A 52 14.52 4.59 -18.15
CA ILE A 52 14.60 4.84 -16.70
C ILE A 52 13.98 3.68 -15.91
N ALA A 53 12.81 3.17 -16.35
CA ALA A 53 12.09 2.11 -15.65
C ALA A 53 12.88 0.80 -15.53
N ILE A 54 13.75 0.52 -16.49
CA ILE A 54 14.65 -0.65 -16.49
C ILE A 54 16.07 -0.31 -16.00
N GLY A 55 16.31 0.94 -15.61
CA GLY A 55 17.58 1.39 -15.05
C GLY A 55 18.71 1.57 -16.08
N GLU A 56 18.40 1.80 -17.36
CA GLU A 56 19.38 2.12 -18.40
C GLU A 56 19.79 3.61 -18.38
N GLU A 57 18.88 4.51 -18.01
CA GLU A 57 19.09 5.97 -17.99
C GLU A 57 18.56 6.61 -16.69
N ASP A 58 19.02 7.85 -16.41
CA ASP A 58 18.59 8.72 -15.30
C ASP A 58 18.47 8.02 -13.93
N GLN A 59 19.42 7.16 -13.58
CA GLN A 59 19.39 6.40 -12.32
C GLN A 59 19.40 7.31 -11.07
N GLU A 60 19.87 8.56 -11.21
CA GLU A 60 19.94 9.54 -10.12
C GLU A 60 18.56 10.00 -9.61
N ILE A 61 17.50 9.85 -10.41
CA ILE A 61 16.13 10.17 -9.95
C ILE A 61 15.48 9.00 -9.19
N VAL A 62 16.10 7.81 -9.24
CA VAL A 62 15.65 6.60 -8.55
C VAL A 62 16.29 6.56 -7.17
N TYR A 63 15.47 6.75 -6.16
CA TYR A 63 15.88 6.69 -4.77
C TYR A 63 15.75 5.27 -4.23
N HIS A 64 16.88 4.66 -3.87
CA HIS A 64 16.90 3.45 -3.04
C HIS A 64 16.41 3.78 -1.62
N VAL A 65 15.61 2.91 -1.01
CA VAL A 65 15.05 3.10 0.33
C VAL A 65 15.72 2.13 1.33
N PRO A 66 16.88 2.51 1.93
CA PRO A 66 17.46 1.76 3.05
C PRO A 66 16.52 1.74 4.25
N MET A 67 16.45 0.60 4.91
CA MET A 67 15.57 0.33 6.05
C MET A 67 16.22 -0.67 6.98
N LYS A 68 16.05 -0.52 8.29
CA LYS A 68 16.43 -1.51 9.28
C LYS A 68 15.30 -2.48 9.56
N ALA A 69 15.63 -3.65 10.09
CA ALA A 69 14.61 -4.58 10.57
C ALA A 69 13.70 -3.86 11.60
N GLY A 70 12.39 -3.90 11.37
CA GLY A 70 11.38 -3.19 12.13
C GLY A 70 10.87 -1.89 11.49
N ASP A 71 11.59 -1.33 10.51
CA ASP A 71 11.14 -0.11 9.82
C ASP A 71 9.93 -0.37 8.93
N LEU A 72 9.08 0.66 8.81
CA LEU A 72 7.92 0.72 7.94
C LEU A 72 8.07 1.86 6.93
N VAL A 73 7.92 1.53 5.65
CA VAL A 73 7.71 2.54 4.60
C VAL A 73 6.25 2.50 4.13
N ILE A 74 5.64 3.69 4.08
CA ILE A 74 4.29 3.89 3.54
C ILE A 74 4.39 4.73 2.28
N PHE A 75 3.83 4.25 1.18
CA PHE A 75 3.81 5.00 -0.08
C PHE A 75 2.54 4.72 -0.89
N SER A 76 2.14 5.70 -1.71
CA SER A 76 1.03 5.52 -2.65
C SER A 76 1.46 4.57 -3.78
N GLU A 77 0.59 3.62 -4.16
CA GLU A 77 0.79 2.74 -5.32
C GLU A 77 0.99 3.51 -6.63
N ASN A 78 0.51 4.76 -6.71
CA ASN A 78 0.71 5.61 -7.87
C ASN A 78 2.15 6.15 -7.98
N THR A 79 2.95 6.01 -6.92
CA THR A 79 4.39 6.34 -6.96
C THR A 79 5.07 5.33 -7.88
N THR A 80 5.85 5.78 -8.86
CA THR A 80 6.73 4.88 -9.60
C THR A 80 7.72 4.24 -8.63
N HIS A 81 7.72 2.93 -8.58
CA HIS A 81 8.53 2.14 -7.67
C HIS A 81 8.95 0.84 -8.33
N GLY A 82 9.99 0.22 -7.78
CA GLY A 82 10.55 -1.01 -8.27
C GLY A 82 11.37 -1.73 -7.21
N THR A 83 12.07 -2.76 -7.65
CA THR A 83 13.01 -3.50 -6.82
C THR A 83 14.37 -3.51 -7.51
N LEU A 84 15.36 -2.89 -6.88
CA LEU A 84 16.76 -3.01 -7.30
C LEU A 84 17.26 -4.44 -7.06
N PRO A 85 18.17 -4.96 -7.92
CA PRO A 85 18.78 -6.27 -7.74
C PRO A 85 19.36 -6.41 -6.34
N TRP A 86 19.06 -7.54 -5.68
CA TRP A 86 19.55 -7.83 -4.34
C TRP A 86 20.97 -8.38 -4.39
N THR A 87 21.88 -7.77 -3.65
CA THR A 87 23.33 -8.05 -3.70
C THR A 87 23.93 -8.41 -2.35
N ALA A 88 23.17 -8.31 -1.26
CA ALA A 88 23.65 -8.67 0.08
C ALA A 88 23.73 -10.19 0.29
N ASP A 89 24.56 -10.59 1.26
CA ASP A 89 24.81 -12.01 1.59
C ASP A 89 23.62 -12.71 2.28
N ASN A 90 22.65 -11.96 2.80
CA ASN A 90 21.48 -12.46 3.51
C ASN A 90 20.21 -12.44 2.65
N GLU A 91 19.18 -13.17 3.06
CA GLU A 91 17.85 -13.05 2.42
C GLU A 91 17.18 -11.72 2.77
N ARG A 92 16.56 -11.08 1.77
CA ARG A 92 15.62 -9.99 2.00
C ARG A 92 14.27 -10.55 2.43
N ARG A 93 13.78 -10.14 3.60
CA ARG A 93 12.44 -10.51 4.09
C ARG A 93 11.61 -9.29 4.45
N SER A 94 10.38 -9.25 3.95
CA SER A 94 9.47 -8.11 4.07
C SER A 94 8.03 -8.57 4.24
N LEU A 95 7.23 -7.82 4.99
CA LEU A 95 5.77 -7.95 5.03
C LEU A 95 5.17 -6.83 4.18
N PHE A 96 4.22 -7.17 3.32
CA PHE A 96 3.65 -6.23 2.37
C PHE A 96 2.13 -6.18 2.55
N TYR A 97 1.64 -5.07 3.12
CA TYR A 97 0.22 -4.82 3.35
C TYR A 97 -0.28 -3.75 2.39
N ARG A 98 -1.40 -4.02 1.73
CA ARG A 98 -2.01 -3.11 0.74
C ARG A 98 -3.37 -2.68 1.24
N TYR A 99 -3.57 -1.37 1.37
CA TYR A 99 -4.84 -0.80 1.81
C TYR A 99 -5.48 -0.03 0.66
N THR A 100 -6.75 -0.32 0.40
CA THR A 100 -7.58 0.31 -0.64
C THR A 100 -8.86 0.88 -0.02
N PRO A 101 -9.54 1.81 -0.70
CA PRO A 101 -10.90 2.19 -0.33
C PRO A 101 -11.81 0.97 -0.25
N MET A 102 -12.78 1.01 0.66
CA MET A 102 -13.72 -0.09 0.96
C MET A 102 -14.44 -0.73 -0.25
N TYR A 103 -14.59 0.01 -1.34
CA TYR A 103 -15.29 -0.43 -2.55
C TYR A 103 -14.35 -1.03 -3.60
N LEU A 104 -13.04 -1.04 -3.35
CA LEU A 104 -12.03 -1.43 -4.32
C LEU A 104 -11.31 -2.71 -3.87
N HIS A 105 -11.38 -3.73 -4.71
CA HIS A 105 -10.52 -4.90 -4.63
C HIS A 105 -9.38 -4.76 -5.64
N TYR A 106 -8.13 -4.99 -5.22
CA TYR A 106 -6.98 -4.92 -6.14
C TYR A 106 -6.90 -6.12 -7.08
N THR A 107 -7.33 -7.29 -6.64
CA THR A 107 -7.34 -8.53 -7.44
C THR A 107 -8.71 -8.72 -8.09
N GLY A 108 -8.75 -8.89 -9.42
CA GLY A 108 -10.00 -9.13 -10.15
C GLY A 108 -10.54 -10.55 -9.93
N GLY A 109 -11.85 -10.75 -10.07
CA GLY A 109 -12.50 -12.07 -9.94
C GLY A 109 -13.73 -12.05 -9.02
N GLU A 110 -14.56 -13.09 -9.12
CA GLU A 110 -15.59 -13.41 -8.12
C GLU A 110 -14.92 -14.20 -6.99
N TYR A 111 -15.05 -13.73 -5.75
CA TYR A 111 -14.42 -14.37 -4.60
C TYR A 111 -15.46 -14.67 -3.54
N GLU A 112 -15.48 -15.92 -3.11
CA GLU A 112 -16.12 -16.29 -1.86
C GLU A 112 -15.14 -15.95 -0.72
N THR A 113 -15.57 -15.09 0.19
CA THR A 113 -14.74 -14.69 1.33
C THR A 113 -15.02 -15.65 2.47
N SER A 114 -14.02 -16.44 2.85
CA SER A 114 -14.02 -17.17 4.10
C SER A 114 -12.90 -16.62 4.98
N HIS A 115 -13.16 -16.58 6.28
CA HIS A 115 -12.19 -16.20 7.28
C HIS A 115 -11.76 -17.44 8.05
N PRO A 116 -10.47 -17.62 8.35
CA PRO A 116 -10.03 -18.64 9.29
C PRO A 116 -10.68 -18.46 10.67
N ASP A 117 -10.84 -19.54 11.42
CA ASP A 117 -11.50 -19.54 12.73
C ASP A 117 -10.89 -18.53 13.71
N TRP A 118 -9.56 -18.35 13.69
CA TRP A 118 -8.84 -17.41 14.55
C TRP A 118 -9.23 -15.94 14.34
N VAL A 119 -9.91 -15.59 13.24
CA VAL A 119 -10.40 -14.22 13.03
C VAL A 119 -11.40 -13.83 14.12
N SER A 120 -12.12 -14.79 14.71
CA SER A 120 -13.01 -14.55 15.85
C SER A 120 -12.29 -14.14 17.14
N GLU A 121 -10.97 -14.38 17.23
CA GLU A 121 -10.13 -14.00 18.38
C GLU A 121 -9.64 -12.55 18.30
N LEU A 122 -9.79 -11.91 17.14
CA LEU A 122 -9.33 -10.54 16.90
C LEU A 122 -10.28 -9.51 17.53
N THR A 123 -9.78 -8.29 17.75
CA THR A 123 -10.63 -7.16 18.17
C THR A 123 -11.61 -6.78 17.06
N GLU A 124 -12.69 -6.07 17.43
CA GLU A 124 -13.67 -5.60 16.44
C GLU A 124 -13.02 -4.74 15.33
N ALA A 125 -12.08 -3.87 15.69
CA ALA A 125 -11.34 -3.04 14.72
C ALA A 125 -10.48 -3.88 13.77
N GLN A 126 -9.82 -4.92 14.29
CA GLN A 126 -9.04 -5.85 13.48
C GLN A 126 -9.92 -6.69 12.54
N GLN A 127 -11.09 -7.13 13.01
CA GLN A 127 -12.06 -7.83 12.16
C GLN A 127 -12.63 -6.89 11.07
N ALA A 128 -12.86 -5.62 11.39
CA ALA A 128 -13.39 -4.62 10.46
C ALA A 128 -12.47 -4.41 9.24
N VAL A 129 -11.15 -4.40 9.43
CA VAL A 129 -10.19 -4.25 8.32
C VAL A 129 -10.08 -5.49 7.44
N LEU A 130 -10.46 -6.67 7.94
CA LEU A 130 -10.45 -7.94 7.20
C LEU A 130 -11.74 -8.20 6.39
N GLN A 131 -12.75 -7.33 6.52
CA GLN A 131 -14.00 -7.46 5.78
C GLN A 131 -13.76 -7.36 4.26
N PRO A 132 -14.46 -8.15 3.42
CA PRO A 132 -14.37 -8.06 1.96
C PRO A 132 -14.86 -6.70 1.45
N PRO A 133 -14.52 -6.27 0.22
CA PRO A 133 -14.90 -4.95 -0.26
C PRO A 133 -16.42 -4.82 -0.52
N TYR A 134 -17.06 -3.83 0.11
CA TYR A 134 -18.46 -3.44 -0.13
C TYR A 134 -18.71 -2.01 0.40
N VAL A 135 -19.77 -1.37 -0.09
CA VAL A 135 -20.03 0.08 0.12
C VAL A 135 -20.91 0.34 1.34
N TYR A 136 -21.98 -0.42 1.54
CA TYR A 136 -23.01 -0.10 2.53
C TYR A 136 -22.83 -0.90 3.81
N ASN A 137 -23.04 -0.26 4.96
CA ASN A 137 -22.99 -0.88 6.28
C ASN A 137 -21.66 -1.60 6.58
N ARG A 138 -20.56 -1.15 5.97
CA ARG A 138 -19.23 -1.63 6.33
C ARG A 138 -18.79 -0.97 7.62
N PRO A 139 -18.34 -1.73 8.63
CA PRO A 139 -17.75 -1.14 9.81
C PRO A 139 -16.54 -0.27 9.45
N LEU A 140 -16.47 0.92 10.03
CA LEU A 140 -15.36 1.84 9.90
C LEU A 140 -14.61 1.92 11.21
N VAL A 141 -13.28 2.00 11.13
CA VAL A 141 -12.41 2.22 12.29
C VAL A 141 -12.13 3.71 12.38
N GLU A 142 -12.33 4.28 13.56
CA GLU A 142 -12.05 5.69 13.84
C GLU A 142 -10.54 5.96 13.98
N ASP A 143 -10.17 7.23 14.11
CA ASP A 143 -8.77 7.68 14.17
C ASP A 143 -7.98 7.11 15.36
N ASP A 144 -8.67 6.59 16.40
CA ASP A 144 -8.04 5.92 17.54
C ASP A 144 -7.56 4.50 17.23
N GLY A 145 -7.97 3.92 16.09
CA GLY A 145 -7.61 2.57 15.68
C GLY A 145 -8.34 1.46 16.46
N GLU A 146 -9.25 1.80 17.35
CA GLU A 146 -9.92 0.87 18.27
C GLU A 146 -11.45 0.93 18.15
N THR A 147 -12.01 2.13 18.03
CA THR A 147 -13.45 2.34 17.95
C THR A 147 -13.98 1.95 16.58
N VAL A 148 -15.01 1.09 16.57
CA VAL A 148 -15.72 0.67 15.37
C VAL A 148 -17.09 1.32 15.31
N VAL A 149 -17.37 1.99 14.19
CA VAL A 149 -18.68 2.58 13.91
C VAL A 149 -19.35 1.88 12.75
N GLN A 150 -20.67 1.76 12.82
CA GLN A 150 -21.51 1.25 11.74
C GLN A 150 -22.22 2.44 11.09
N PRO A 151 -21.71 2.98 9.97
CA PRO A 151 -22.35 4.10 9.30
C PRO A 151 -23.71 3.65 8.78
N ARG A 152 -24.78 4.32 9.25
CA ARG A 152 -26.11 4.13 8.70
C ARG A 152 -26.19 4.73 7.31
N ARG A 153 -27.00 4.14 6.44
CA ARG A 153 -27.37 4.80 5.19
C ARG A 153 -28.15 6.07 5.50
N GLU A 154 -27.90 7.12 4.72
CA GLU A 154 -28.67 8.36 4.82
C GLU A 154 -30.16 8.05 4.55
N GLY A 155 -31.00 8.18 5.59
CA GLY A 155 -32.42 7.80 5.55
C GLY A 155 -32.83 6.55 6.35
N GLU A 156 -31.89 5.88 7.04
CA GLU A 156 -32.15 4.78 8.02
C GLU A 156 -32.04 5.21 9.50
#